data_AF-A0A8J6V7Y5-F1
#
_entry.id   AF-A0A8J6V7Y5-F1
#
_cell.length_a   1.000
_cell.length_b   1.000
_cell.length_c   1.000
_cell.angle_alpha   90.00
_cell.angle_beta   90.00
_cell.angle_gamma   90.00
#
_symmetry.space_group_name_H-M   'P 1'
#
loop_
_entity.id
_entity.type
_entity.pdbx_description
1 polymer ?
#
loop_
_entity_poly.entity_id
_entity_poly.type
_entity_poly.pdbx_seq_one_letter_code
_entity_poly.pdbx_strand_id
1 'polypeptide(L)' 'MPNKTYVLGHIDRIENRHKNNPSAQLNSKWRIASNQDLFDDLDTGGNLTELQVNKIDGFIAQVKQTGGKNIK' A
#
# COMPACT_ATOMS: atom_id res chain seq x y z
N MET A 1 -13.06 8.63 2.27
CA MET A 1 -12.71 8.81 0.84
C MET A 1 -11.23 8.46 0.69
N PRO A 2 -10.88 7.63 -0.29
CA PRO A 2 -9.49 7.34 -0.59
C PRO A 2 -8.76 8.63 -0.99
N ASN A 3 -7.48 8.74 -0.62
CA ASN A 3 -6.69 9.95 -0.83
C ASN A 3 -5.44 9.63 -1.64
N LYS A 4 -5.42 10.11 -2.88
CA LYS A 4 -4.30 9.93 -3.81
C LYS A 4 -2.95 10.36 -3.24
N THR A 5 -2.88 11.53 -2.61
CA THR A 5 -1.64 12.04 -2.00
C THR A 5 -1.17 11.15 -0.86
N TYR A 6 -2.11 10.62 -0.07
CA TYR A 6 -1.80 9.70 1.02
C TYR A 6 -1.18 8.39 0.50
N VAL A 7 -1.80 7.78 -0.51
CA VAL A 7 -1.32 6.54 -1.14
C VAL A 7 0.06 6.74 -1.77
N LEU A 8 0.23 7.79 -2.58
CA LEU A 8 1.51 8.09 -3.23
C LEU A 8 2.62 8.35 -2.20
N GLY A 9 2.32 9.06 -1.11
CA GLY A 9 3.28 9.29 -0.03
C GLY A 9 3.71 8.01 0.68
N HIS A 10 2.81 7.04 0.85
CA HIS A 10 3.18 5.73 1.41
C HIS A 10 3.98 4.86 0.44
N ILE A 11 3.73 4.97 -0.87
CA ILE A 11 4.57 4.31 -1.89
C ILE A 11 5.99 4.87 -1.85
N ASP A 12 6.15 6.20 -1.85
CA ASP A 12 7.46 6.84 -1.73
C ASP A 12 8.21 6.41 -0.46
N ARG A 13 7.51 6.32 0.68
CA ARG A 13 8.08 5.82 1.94
C ARG A 13 8.58 4.38 1.81
N ILE A 14 7.84 3.49 1.14
CA ILE A 14 8.26 2.10 0.94
C ILE A 14 9.58 2.06 0.15
N GLU A 15 9.66 2.82 -0.94
CA GLU A 15 10.78 2.74 -1.88
C GLU A 15 12.05 3.43 -1.37
N ASN A 16 11.88 4.57 -0.70
CA ASN A 16 13.00 5.44 -0.32
C ASN A 16 13.31 5.36 1.17
N ARG A 17 12.31 5.54 2.03
CA ARG A 17 12.53 5.68 3.48
C ARG A 17 12.62 4.34 4.21
N HIS A 18 11.86 3.35 3.78
CA HIS A 18 11.71 2.05 4.44
C HIS A 18 12.39 0.91 3.69
N LYS A 19 13.20 1.19 2.66
CA LYS A 19 13.84 0.17 1.79
C LYS A 19 14.51 -0.98 2.55
N ASN A 20 15.08 -0.71 3.72
CA ASN A 20 15.77 -1.70 4.57
C ASN A 20 15.02 -2.04 5.86
N ASN A 21 13.75 -1.66 5.98
CA ASN A 21 12.92 -1.91 7.17
C ASN A 21 11.61 -2.63 6.77
N PRO A 22 11.60 -3.97 6.76
CA PRO A 22 10.45 -4.77 6.35
C PRO A 22 9.17 -4.46 7.14
N SER A 23 9.26 -4.26 8.46
CA SER A 23 8.11 -3.94 9.30
C SER A 23 7.49 -2.58 8.94
N ALA A 24 8.32 -1.58 8.64
CA ALA A 24 7.84 -0.27 8.21
C ALA A 24 7.26 -0.28 6.78
N GLN A 25 7.78 -1.16 5.90
CA GLN A 25 7.18 -1.40 4.59
C GLN A 25 5.81 -2.06 4.74
N LEU A 26 5.67 -3.13 5.54
CA LEU A 26 4.41 -3.80 5.81
C LEU A 26 3.36 -2.85 6.38
N ASN A 27 3.74 -2.01 7.34
CA ASN A 27 2.85 -0.98 7.87
C ASN A 27 2.36 -0.03 6.76
N SER A 28 3.26 0.41 5.88
CA SER A 28 2.90 1.29 4.77
C SER A 28 1.99 0.61 3.75
N LYS A 29 2.22 -0.68 3.45
CA LYS A 29 1.34 -1.49 2.60
C LYS A 29 -0.06 -1.62 3.21
N TRP A 30 -0.15 -1.84 4.52
CA TRP A 30 -1.42 -1.92 5.23
C TRP A 30 -2.19 -0.59 5.17
N ARG A 31 -1.50 0.55 5.35
CA ARG A 31 -2.11 1.89 5.23
C ARG A 31 -2.65 2.15 3.82
N ILE A 32 -1.93 1.71 2.79
CA ILE A 32 -2.40 1.80 1.39
C ILE A 32 -3.66 0.96 1.21
N ALA A 33 -3.64 -0.30 1.66
CA ALA A 33 -4.76 -1.22 1.53
C ALA A 33 -6.02 -0.73 2.23
N SER A 34 -5.88 -0.24 3.47
CA SER A 34 -6.97 0.35 4.25
C SER A 34 -7.51 1.62 3.61
N ASN A 35 -6.67 2.45 2.99
CA ASN A 35 -7.14 3.69 2.38
C ASN A 35 -7.88 3.46 1.06
N GLN A 36 -7.51 2.42 0.31
CA GLN A 36 -8.06 2.09 -1.01
C GLN A 36 -9.21 1.07 -0.96
N ASP A 37 -9.59 0.62 0.24
CA ASP A 37 -10.56 -0.46 0.47
C ASP A 37 -10.26 -1.66 -0.45
N LEU A 38 -8.98 -2.09 -0.49
CA LEU A 38 -8.54 -3.18 -1.39
C LEU A 38 -9.05 -4.56 -0.96
N PHE A 39 -9.46 -4.69 0.30
CA PHE A 39 -9.89 -5.93 0.91
C PHE A 39 -11.03 -5.65 1.88
N ASP A 40 -12.02 -6.54 1.91
CA ASP A 40 -13.13 -6.45 2.85
C ASP A 40 -12.69 -6.78 4.29
N ASP A 41 -11.74 -7.72 4.44
CA ASP A 41 -11.24 -8.20 5.74
C ASP A 41 -9.76 -7.84 5.93
N LEU A 42 -9.48 -6.57 6.16
CA LEU A 42 -8.16 -6.12 6.59
C LEU A 42 -8.02 -6.26 8.11
N ASP A 43 -7.02 -7.00 8.58
CA ASP A 43 -6.80 -7.13 10.03
C ASP A 43 -6.50 -5.75 10.66
N THR A 44 -7.28 -5.37 11.67
CA THR A 44 -7.09 -4.12 12.43
C THR A 44 -5.74 -4.06 13.15
N GLY A 45 -5.10 -5.22 13.39
CA GLY A 45 -3.77 -5.34 13.98
C GLY A 45 -2.61 -4.92 13.08
N GLY A 46 -2.87 -4.57 11.81
CA GLY A 46 -1.82 -4.16 10.88
C GLY A 46 -1.10 -5.31 10.21
N ASN A 47 -1.56 -6.55 10.40
CA ASN A 47 -0.99 -7.72 9.76
C ASN A 47 -1.54 -7.91 8.34
N LEU A 48 -0.70 -8.43 7.46
CA LEU A 48 -1.07 -8.79 6.09
C LEU A 48 -0.65 -10.23 5.85
N THR A 49 -1.55 -11.01 5.28
CA THR A 49 -1.19 -12.33 4.73
C THR A 49 -0.29 -12.14 3.51
N GLU A 50 0.50 -13.16 3.16
CA GLU A 50 1.36 -13.13 1.97
C GLU A 50 0.56 -12.81 0.69
N LEU A 51 -0.64 -13.36 0.55
CA LEU A 51 -1.53 -13.07 -0.58
C LEU A 51 -1.95 -11.60 -0.65
N GLN A 52 -2.26 -10.99 0.50
CA GLN A 52 -2.61 -9.57 0.57
C GLN A 52 -1.39 -8.69 0.25
N VAL A 53 -0.20 -9.04 0.74
CA VAL A 53 1.05 -8.34 0.40
C VAL A 53 1.27 -8.36 -1.11
N ASN A 54 1.19 -9.52 -1.75
CA ASN A 54 1.38 -9.67 -3.19
C ASN A 54 0.36 -8.85 -4.00
N LYS A 55 -0.91 -8.82 -3.58
CA LYS A 55 -1.95 -8.00 -4.21
C LYS A 55 -1.67 -6.50 -4.07
N ILE A 56 -1.22 -6.05 -2.90
CA ILE A 56 -0.84 -4.64 -2.67
C ILE A 56 0.37 -4.28 -3.53
N ASP A 57 1.38 -5.16 -3.64
CA ASP A 57 2.55 -4.93 -4.48
C ASP A 57 2.18 -4.82 -5.96
N GLY A 58 1.24 -5.64 -6.44
CA GLY A 58 0.66 -5.51 -7.77
C GLY A 58 -0.06 -4.17 -7.99
N PHE A 59 -0.86 -3.73 -7.01
CA PHE A 59 -1.49 -2.42 -7.04
C PHE A 59 -0.47 -1.27 -7.08
N ILE A 60 0.57 -1.31 -6.24
CA ILE A 60 1.66 -0.32 -6.22
C ILE A 60 2.35 -0.27 -7.59
N ALA A 61 2.66 -1.42 -8.19
CA ALA A 61 3.26 -1.47 -9.51
C ALA A 61 2.36 -0.81 -10.59
N GLN A 62 1.05 -1.07 -10.56
CA GLN A 62 0.09 -0.42 -11.46
C GLN A 62 -0.01 1.10 -11.23
N VAL A 63 0.00 1.54 -9.97
CA VAL A 63 0.00 2.97 -9.62
C VAL A 63 1.24 3.66 -10.20
N LYS A 64 2.42 3.03 -10.09
CA LYS A 64 3.67 3.55 -10.66
C LYS A 64 3.62 3.64 -12.19
N GLN A 65 3.10 2.61 -12.86
CA GLN A 65 2.97 2.60 -14.32
C GLN A 65 1.99 3.66 -14.84
N THR A 66 0.92 3.93 -14.08
CA THR A 66 -0.17 4.82 -14.51
C THR A 66 -0.05 6.26 -13.98
N GLY A 67 0.94 6.58 -13.15
CA GLY A 67 1.04 7.88 -12.48
C GLY A 67 -0.08 8.12 -11.45
N GLY A 68 -0.56 7.04 -10.82
CA GLY A 68 -1.64 7.08 -9.84
C GLY A 68 -3.01 7.42 -10.41
N LYS A 69 -3.29 7.07 -11.67
CA LYS A 69 -4.64 7.16 -12.25
C LYS A 69 -5.60 6.10 -11.70
N ASN A 70 -5.07 5.00 -11.18
CA ASN A 70 -5.84 3.88 -10.63
C ASN A 70 -6.11 4.01 -9.12
N ILE A 71 -5.80 5.17 -8.53
CA ILE A 71 -6.11 5.45 -7.12
C ILE A 71 -7.55 5.99 -7.08
N LYS A 72 -8.40 5.34 -6.29
CA LYS A 72 -9.80 5.75 -6.09
C LYS A 72 -9.91 7.08 -5.34
#